data_AF-A0A1G6VC75-F1
#
_entry.id   AF-A0A1G6VC75-F1
#
_cell.length_a   1.000
_cell.length_b   1.000
_cell.length_c   1.000
_cell.angle_alpha   90.00
_cell.angle_beta   90.00
_cell.angle_gamma   90.00
#
_symmetry.space_group_name_H-M   'P 1'
#
loop_
_entity.id
_entity.type
_entity.pdbx_description
1 polymer ?
#
loop_
_entity_poly.entity_id
_entity_poly.type
_entity_poly.pdbx_seq_one_letter_code
_entity_poly.pdbx_strand_id
1 'polypeptide(L)'
;MLGSSRSPAAGPPDRVLDLFVVPDAVVPLVGARGGQVVAGDLVLSPDRDAGVLAWLNPLVARLAVRLDERPGRDPRDLRLAMPVPARDGSWVVDGWAASRYEPGTTVCTDLDVVVATAHLLHAELAVAVSTRPEALPPVDEPDAQLVDANLVGNVLLDARGAPVVLDVEPAWRPARWAVDRLLSRW
;
A
#
# COMPACT_ATOMS: atom_id res chain seq x y z
N MET A 1 2.85 -19.48 29.48
CA MET A 1 3.02 -18.05 29.12
C MET A 1 1.77 -17.62 28.38
N LEU A 2 1.22 -16.48 28.78
CA LEU A 2 -0.08 -15.97 28.36
C LEU A 2 -0.09 -15.71 26.85
N GLY A 3 -1.00 -16.34 26.13
CA GLY A 3 -1.26 -16.01 24.74
C GLY A 3 -1.90 -14.63 24.68
N SER A 4 -1.21 -13.69 24.03
CA SER A 4 -1.80 -12.39 23.68
C SER A 4 -2.90 -12.63 22.65
N SER A 5 -4.14 -12.75 23.11
CA SER A 5 -5.32 -12.59 22.27
C SER A 5 -5.34 -11.15 21.79
N ARG A 6 -4.96 -10.91 20.53
CA ARG A 6 -5.17 -9.62 19.88
C ARG A 6 -6.68 -9.42 19.82
N SER A 7 -7.21 -8.47 20.61
CA SER A 7 -8.60 -8.02 20.46
C SER A 7 -8.87 -7.72 18.98
N PRO A 8 -10.07 -8.02 18.43
CA PRO A 8 -10.39 -7.58 17.08
C PRO A 8 -10.14 -6.07 17.03
N ALA A 9 -9.32 -5.63 16.08
CA ALA A 9 -9.09 -4.21 15.88
C ALA A 9 -10.48 -3.57 15.73
N ALA A 10 -10.79 -2.59 16.59
CA ALA A 10 -12.03 -1.84 16.42
C ALA A 10 -12.05 -1.29 14.99
N GLY A 11 -13.20 -1.34 14.33
CA GLY A 11 -13.37 -0.78 13.00
C GLY A 11 -13.01 0.71 12.97
N PRO A 12 -12.91 1.31 11.77
CA PRO A 12 -12.65 2.74 11.62
C PRO A 12 -13.69 3.56 12.43
N PRO A 13 -13.26 4.56 13.22
CA PRO A 13 -14.17 5.47 13.90
C PRO A 13 -15.09 6.22 12.92
N ASP A 14 -16.28 6.63 13.35
CA ASP A 14 -17.25 7.40 12.53
C ASP A 14 -16.59 8.63 11.88
N ARG A 15 -15.71 9.31 12.63
CA ARG A 15 -14.94 10.47 12.13
C ARG A 15 -14.08 10.14 10.90
N VAL A 16 -13.54 8.92 10.82
CA VAL A 16 -12.77 8.43 9.67
C VAL A 16 -13.69 8.26 8.47
N LEU A 17 -14.85 7.61 8.65
CA LEU A 17 -15.84 7.40 7.59
C LEU A 17 -16.37 8.73 7.05
N ASP A 18 -16.69 9.66 7.95
CA ASP A 18 -17.15 11.01 7.63
C ASP A 18 -16.13 11.83 6.81
N LEU A 19 -14.85 11.78 7.21
CA LEU A 19 -13.80 12.56 6.56
C LEU A 19 -13.35 11.97 5.23
N PHE A 20 -13.37 10.64 5.08
CA PHE A 20 -13.16 9.98 3.79
C PHE A 20 -14.41 9.93 2.91
N VAL A 21 -15.55 10.40 3.41
CA VAL A 21 -16.83 10.51 2.67
C VAL A 21 -17.30 9.15 2.16
N VAL A 22 -17.28 8.16 3.05
CA VAL A 22 -17.71 6.78 2.75
C VAL A 22 -18.87 6.36 3.65
N PRO A 23 -19.70 5.38 3.22
CA PRO A 23 -20.79 4.87 4.04
C PRO A 23 -20.31 4.14 5.30
N ASP A 24 -21.18 4.07 6.31
CA ASP A 24 -20.95 3.31 7.55
C ASP A 24 -20.96 1.78 7.35
N ALA A 25 -21.33 1.33 6.15
CA ALA A 25 -21.31 -0.07 5.76
C ALA A 25 -19.87 -0.53 5.51
N VAL A 26 -19.21 -0.95 6.59
CA VAL A 26 -17.82 -1.41 6.60
C VAL A 26 -17.77 -2.94 6.57
N VAL A 27 -17.01 -3.51 5.62
CA VAL A 27 -16.77 -4.97 5.53
C VAL A 27 -15.27 -5.28 5.55
N PRO A 28 -14.82 -6.35 6.22
CA PRO A 28 -13.42 -6.76 6.15
C PRO A 28 -12.96 -7.00 4.70
N LEU A 29 -11.78 -6.53 4.33
CA LEU A 29 -11.20 -6.82 3.02
C LEU A 29 -10.82 -8.31 2.97
N VAL A 30 -11.47 -9.06 2.08
CA VAL A 30 -11.27 -10.52 1.97
C VAL A 30 -9.82 -10.82 1.59
N GLY A 31 -9.17 -11.69 2.37
CA GLY A 31 -7.79 -12.13 2.13
C GLY A 31 -6.72 -11.18 2.66
N ALA A 32 -7.09 -10.00 3.16
CA ALA A 32 -6.14 -9.11 3.82
C ALA A 32 -5.55 -9.80 5.06
N ARG A 33 -4.22 -9.74 5.23
CA ARG A 33 -3.55 -10.19 6.46
C ARG A 33 -3.63 -9.14 7.59
N GLY A 34 -4.25 -7.98 7.34
CA GLY A 34 -4.35 -6.83 8.24
C GLY A 34 -5.78 -6.48 8.68
N GLY A 35 -5.93 -5.37 9.40
CA GLY A 35 -7.24 -4.81 9.81
C GLY A 35 -7.91 -3.96 8.71
N GLN A 36 -7.59 -4.20 7.44
CA GLN A 36 -8.13 -3.46 6.31
C GLN A 36 -9.61 -3.76 6.12
N VAL A 37 -10.37 -2.72 5.79
CA VAL A 37 -11.81 -2.82 5.54
C VAL A 37 -12.19 -2.08 4.27
N VAL A 38 -13.27 -2.48 3.62
CA VAL A 38 -13.87 -1.79 2.49
C VAL A 38 -15.08 -0.99 3.00
N ALA A 39 -15.15 0.28 2.61
CA ALA A 39 -16.28 1.16 2.85
C ALA A 39 -16.56 1.95 1.57
N GLY A 40 -17.69 1.66 0.91
CA GLY A 40 -17.99 2.20 -0.43
C GLY A 40 -16.91 1.82 -1.44
N ASP A 41 -16.32 2.83 -2.07
CA ASP A 41 -15.29 2.67 -3.11
C ASP A 41 -13.85 2.74 -2.56
N LEU A 42 -13.67 2.70 -1.24
CA LEU A 42 -12.36 2.79 -0.59
C LEU A 42 -12.01 1.55 0.21
N VAL A 43 -10.72 1.21 0.22
CA VAL A 43 -10.09 0.41 1.27
C VAL A 43 -9.58 1.37 2.33
N LEU A 44 -9.98 1.15 3.58
CA LEU A 44 -9.46 1.85 4.75
C LEU A 44 -8.47 0.95 5.49
N SER A 45 -7.31 1.50 5.78
CA SER A 45 -6.18 0.77 6.32
C SER A 45 -5.71 1.40 7.64
N PRO A 46 -5.66 0.66 8.75
CA PRO A 46 -5.29 1.18 10.06
C PRO A 46 -3.77 1.31 10.22
N ASP A 47 -3.35 1.80 11.38
CA ASP A 47 -1.96 1.87 11.85
C ASP A 47 -1.03 2.66 10.92
N ARG A 48 -1.54 3.77 10.36
CA ARG A 48 -0.82 4.62 9.41
C ARG A 48 -0.21 5.84 10.08
N ASP A 49 1.04 6.13 9.73
CA ASP A 49 1.76 7.30 10.19
C ASP A 49 1.46 8.51 9.29
N ALA A 50 0.87 9.55 9.89
CA ALA A 50 0.48 10.76 9.18
C ALA A 50 1.67 11.54 8.59
N GLY A 51 2.82 11.57 9.29
CA GLY A 51 4.01 12.27 8.83
C GLY A 51 4.64 11.58 7.62
N VAL A 52 4.66 10.24 7.62
CA VAL A 52 5.13 9.45 6.48
C VAL A 52 4.19 9.58 5.28
N LEU A 53 2.88 9.40 5.47
CA LEU A 53 1.95 9.42 4.34
C LEU A 53 1.73 10.83 3.77
N ALA A 54 1.95 11.89 4.55
CA ALA A 54 1.86 13.27 4.07
C ALA A 54 2.80 13.57 2.89
N TRP A 55 4.02 13.01 2.89
CA TRP A 55 4.95 13.17 1.76
C TRP A 55 4.83 12.02 0.73
N LEU A 56 4.55 10.79 1.19
CA LEU A 56 4.53 9.61 0.33
C LEU A 56 3.32 9.58 -0.60
N ASN A 57 2.10 9.81 -0.09
CA ASN A 57 0.88 9.62 -0.87
C ASN A 57 0.77 10.55 -2.09
N PRO A 58 1.18 11.84 -2.02
CA PRO A 58 1.26 12.67 -3.22
C PRO A 58 2.20 12.10 -4.29
N LEU A 59 3.29 11.44 -3.89
CA LEU A 59 4.22 10.79 -4.82
C LEU A 59 3.61 9.53 -5.41
N VAL A 60 3.04 8.66 -4.57
CA VAL A 60 2.37 7.41 -4.98
C VAL A 60 1.19 7.70 -5.91
N ALA A 61 0.38 8.72 -5.62
CA ALA A 61 -0.72 9.15 -6.49
C ALA A 61 -0.22 9.54 -7.89
N ARG A 62 0.85 10.34 -7.99
CA ARG A 62 1.45 10.71 -9.28
C ARG A 62 2.04 9.50 -10.00
N LEU A 63 2.65 8.57 -9.27
CA LEU A 63 3.18 7.34 -9.84
C LEU A 63 2.06 6.44 -10.37
N ALA A 64 0.96 6.29 -9.63
CA ALA A 64 -0.22 5.54 -10.06
C ALA A 64 -0.75 6.05 -11.40
N VAL A 65 -0.97 7.36 -11.54
CA VAL A 65 -1.39 7.98 -12.81
C VAL A 65 -0.38 7.72 -13.93
N ARG A 66 0.93 7.91 -13.66
CA ARG A 66 1.98 7.70 -14.67
C ARG A 66 2.02 6.26 -15.17
N LEU A 67 1.87 5.29 -14.27
CA LEU A 67 1.81 3.87 -14.63
C LEU A 67 0.56 3.59 -15.46
N ASP A 68 -0.59 4.13 -15.05
CA ASP A 68 -1.84 3.88 -15.73
C ASP A 68 -1.92 4.50 -17.14
N GLU A 69 -1.27 5.64 -17.36
CA GLU A 69 -1.26 6.40 -18.62
C GLU A 69 -0.03 6.13 -19.51
N ARG A 70 0.82 5.16 -19.14
CA ARG A 70 2.05 4.85 -19.89
C ARG A 70 1.73 4.51 -21.36
N PRO A 71 2.41 5.13 -22.35
CA PRO A 71 2.21 4.79 -23.75
C PRO A 71 2.50 3.31 -24.01
N GLY A 72 1.58 2.61 -24.66
CA GLY A 72 1.73 1.19 -24.99
C GLY A 72 1.60 0.24 -23.80
N ARG A 73 1.07 0.71 -22.67
CA ARG A 73 0.78 -0.12 -21.48
C ARG A 73 0.03 -1.40 -21.84
N ASP A 74 0.52 -2.53 -21.32
CA ASP A 74 -0.20 -3.80 -21.36
C ASP A 74 -1.28 -3.82 -20.25
N PRO A 75 -2.49 -4.36 -20.52
CA PRO A 75 -3.52 -4.52 -19.48
C PRO A 75 -3.08 -5.31 -18.24
N ARG A 76 -1.97 -6.05 -18.30
CA ARG A 76 -1.36 -6.81 -17.18
C ARG A 76 -0.22 -6.07 -16.49
N ASP A 77 0.10 -4.85 -16.90
CA ASP A 77 1.13 -4.05 -16.26
C ASP A 77 0.75 -3.68 -14.82
N LEU A 78 1.77 -3.54 -13.98
CA LEU A 78 1.68 -3.13 -12.58
C LEU A 78 0.84 -1.86 -12.40
N ARG A 79 -0.03 -1.90 -11.40
CA ARG A 79 -0.85 -0.76 -10.94
C ARG A 79 -0.60 -0.49 -9.46
N LEU A 80 -0.85 0.75 -9.07
CA LEU A 80 -0.97 1.14 -7.67
C LEU A 80 -2.42 1.50 -7.41
N ALA A 81 -2.99 1.01 -6.32
CA ALA A 81 -4.28 1.51 -5.87
C ALA A 81 -4.12 2.99 -5.53
N MET A 82 -4.97 3.84 -6.11
CA MET A 82 -4.87 5.28 -5.94
C MET A 82 -5.07 5.65 -4.46
N PRO A 83 -4.07 6.24 -3.76
CA PRO A 83 -4.30 6.77 -2.43
C PRO A 83 -5.29 7.93 -2.50
N VAL A 84 -6.22 7.99 -1.57
CA VAL A 84 -7.30 8.99 -1.56
C VAL A 84 -7.16 9.84 -0.30
N PRO A 85 -7.02 11.18 -0.42
CA PRO A 85 -7.03 12.05 0.75
C PRO A 85 -8.44 12.20 1.29
N ALA A 86 -8.56 12.48 2.58
CA ALA A 86 -9.81 12.91 3.18
C ALA A 86 -10.26 14.27 2.60
N ARG A 87 -11.53 14.63 2.79
CA ARG A 87 -12.12 15.87 2.26
C ARG A 87 -11.45 17.15 2.75
N ASP A 88 -10.74 17.09 3.87
CA ASP A 88 -9.95 18.21 4.42
C ASP A 88 -8.50 18.25 3.88
N GLY A 89 -8.15 17.34 2.97
CA GLY A 89 -6.83 17.22 2.37
C GLY A 89 -5.83 16.39 3.18
N SER A 90 -6.20 15.91 4.36
CA SER A 90 -5.33 15.01 5.15
C SER A 90 -5.25 13.62 4.51
N TRP A 91 -4.08 12.98 4.61
CA TRP A 91 -3.88 11.62 4.10
C TRP A 91 -4.15 10.53 5.15
N VAL A 92 -4.19 10.92 6.42
CA VAL A 92 -4.43 10.04 7.56
C VAL A 92 -5.38 10.73 8.53
N VAL A 93 -6.45 10.02 8.91
CA VAL A 93 -7.42 10.46 9.92
C VAL A 93 -7.42 9.44 11.04
N ASP A 94 -7.10 9.84 12.26
CA ASP A 94 -7.11 8.98 13.45
C ASP A 94 -6.34 7.64 13.26
N GLY A 95 -5.23 7.68 12.52
CA GLY A 95 -4.39 6.51 12.22
C GLY A 95 -4.86 5.66 11.03
N TRP A 96 -5.91 6.08 10.31
CA TRP A 96 -6.42 5.39 9.13
C TRP A 96 -6.09 6.17 7.86
N ALA A 97 -5.64 5.45 6.82
CA ALA A 97 -5.49 5.98 5.47
C ALA A 97 -6.46 5.28 4.51
N ALA A 98 -6.68 5.88 3.34
CA ALA A 98 -7.55 5.33 2.32
C ALA A 98 -6.84 5.16 0.97
N SER A 99 -7.18 4.09 0.27
CA SER A 99 -6.92 3.92 -1.17
C SER A 99 -8.19 3.50 -1.88
N ARG A 100 -8.23 3.67 -3.21
CA ARG A 100 -9.31 3.16 -4.04
C ARG A 100 -9.45 1.64 -3.84
N TYR A 101 -10.68 1.18 -3.63
CA TYR A 101 -11.03 -0.23 -3.71
C TYR A 101 -11.07 -0.66 -5.17
N GLU A 102 -10.52 -1.84 -5.46
CA GLU A 102 -10.43 -2.41 -6.80
C GLU A 102 -11.34 -3.65 -6.89
N PRO A 103 -12.59 -3.50 -7.38
CA PRO A 103 -13.56 -4.59 -7.37
C PRO A 103 -13.12 -5.77 -8.22
N GLY A 104 -13.43 -6.98 -7.75
CA GLY A 104 -13.13 -8.22 -8.47
C GLY A 104 -11.65 -8.62 -8.46
N THR A 105 -10.82 -7.92 -7.70
CA THR A 105 -9.44 -8.34 -7.43
C THR A 105 -9.38 -9.36 -6.29
N THR A 106 -8.35 -10.20 -6.30
CA THR A 106 -8.07 -11.17 -5.23
C THR A 106 -6.64 -11.01 -4.74
N VAL A 107 -6.40 -11.29 -3.45
CA VAL A 107 -5.04 -11.27 -2.91
C VAL A 107 -4.17 -12.30 -3.64
N CYS A 108 -3.01 -11.85 -4.11
CA CYS A 108 -2.03 -12.69 -4.78
C CYS A 108 -1.38 -13.64 -3.77
N THR A 109 -1.49 -14.94 -4.02
CA THR A 109 -0.87 -16.00 -3.21
C THR A 109 0.27 -16.70 -3.94
N ASP A 110 0.69 -16.19 -5.10
CA ASP A 110 1.81 -16.70 -5.87
C ASP A 110 3.08 -15.90 -5.53
N LEU A 111 4.06 -16.58 -4.91
CA LEU A 111 5.28 -15.93 -4.44
C LEU A 111 6.08 -15.32 -5.59
N ASP A 112 6.16 -16.01 -6.74
CA ASP A 112 6.96 -15.55 -7.87
C ASP A 112 6.36 -14.26 -8.46
N VAL A 113 5.03 -14.18 -8.49
CA VAL A 113 4.31 -12.98 -8.92
C VAL A 113 4.53 -11.81 -7.95
N VAL A 114 4.50 -12.06 -6.63
CA VAL A 114 4.76 -10.98 -5.64
C VAL A 114 6.21 -10.53 -5.69
N VAL A 115 7.19 -11.43 -5.87
CA VAL A 115 8.60 -11.06 -6.03
C VAL A 115 8.83 -10.27 -7.32
N ALA A 116 8.22 -10.67 -8.45
CA ALA A 116 8.29 -9.91 -9.69
C ALA A 116 7.66 -8.52 -9.54
N THR A 117 6.51 -8.44 -8.86
CA THR A 117 5.84 -7.18 -8.51
C THR A 117 6.74 -6.28 -7.67
N ALA A 118 7.44 -6.84 -6.68
CA ALA A 118 8.39 -6.11 -5.83
C ALA A 118 9.49 -5.46 -6.65
N HIS A 119 10.14 -6.23 -7.53
CA HIS A 119 11.22 -5.70 -8.39
C HIS A 119 10.75 -4.56 -9.29
N LEU A 120 9.57 -4.71 -9.92
CA LEU A 120 9.01 -3.66 -10.77
C LEU A 120 8.68 -2.40 -9.96
N LEU A 121 8.00 -2.56 -8.83
CA LEU A 121 7.65 -1.44 -7.95
C LEU A 121 8.90 -0.70 -7.46
N HIS A 122 9.91 -1.42 -6.97
CA HIS A 122 11.12 -0.81 -6.44
C HIS A 122 11.89 -0.06 -7.52
N ALA A 123 11.94 -0.59 -8.76
CA ALA A 123 12.54 0.13 -9.89
C ALA A 123 11.81 1.45 -10.19
N GLU A 124 10.46 1.45 -10.18
CA GLU A 124 9.67 2.67 -10.39
C GLU A 124 9.85 3.69 -9.25
N LEU A 125 9.93 3.22 -8.00
CA LEU A 125 10.18 4.06 -6.83
C LEU A 125 11.59 4.66 -6.84
N ALA A 126 12.61 3.90 -7.24
CA ALA A 126 13.98 4.39 -7.36
C ALA A 126 14.13 5.52 -8.38
N VAL A 127 13.39 5.43 -9.49
CA VAL A 127 13.33 6.51 -10.48
C VAL A 127 12.60 7.73 -9.92
N ALA A 128 11.52 7.51 -9.17
CA ALA A 128 10.72 8.59 -8.60
C ALA A 128 11.41 9.30 -7.41
N VAL A 129 12.27 8.61 -6.67
CA VAL A 129 12.93 9.09 -5.44
C VAL A 129 14.41 8.74 -5.46
N SER A 130 15.23 9.69 -5.88
CA SER A 130 16.69 9.53 -5.94
C SER A 130 17.43 9.91 -4.65
N THR A 131 16.74 10.55 -3.70
CA THR A 131 17.32 11.01 -2.44
C THR A 131 16.47 10.55 -1.27
N ARG A 132 17.12 10.14 -0.18
CA ARG A 132 16.42 9.67 1.02
C ARG A 132 15.53 10.79 1.59
N PRO A 133 14.22 10.56 1.76
CA PRO A 133 13.34 11.46 2.48
C PRO A 133 13.76 11.57 3.95
N GLU A 134 13.75 12.78 4.52
CA GLU A 134 14.11 13.02 5.93
C GLU A 134 13.24 12.22 6.91
N ALA A 135 11.96 12.02 6.54
CA ALA A 135 10.99 11.24 7.30
C ALA A 135 11.32 9.74 7.42
N LEU A 136 12.26 9.21 6.62
CA LEU A 136 12.72 7.83 6.73
C LEU A 136 14.05 7.76 7.47
N PRO A 137 14.26 6.79 8.36
CA PRO A 137 15.51 6.67 9.11
C PRO A 137 16.70 6.48 8.15
N PRO A 138 17.87 7.08 8.46
CA PRO A 138 19.07 6.86 7.68
C PRO A 138 19.53 5.41 7.78
N VAL A 139 20.12 4.93 6.69
CA VAL A 139 20.72 3.60 6.60
C VAL A 139 22.03 3.74 5.86
N ASP A 140 23.09 3.17 6.43
CA ASP A 140 24.40 3.10 5.81
C ASP A 140 24.55 1.77 5.07
N GLU A 141 23.79 1.63 3.98
CA GLU A 141 23.84 0.47 3.10
C GLU A 141 24.02 0.97 1.65
N PRO A 142 24.92 0.35 0.86
CA PRO A 142 25.08 0.69 -0.54
C PRO A 142 23.78 0.39 -1.30
N ASP A 143 23.51 1.22 -2.32
CA ASP A 143 22.36 1.08 -3.22
C ASP A 143 20.98 1.13 -2.52
N ALA A 144 20.93 1.71 -1.30
CA ALA A 144 19.68 1.96 -0.61
C ALA A 144 18.80 2.94 -1.41
N GLN A 145 17.53 2.58 -1.56
CA GLN A 145 16.52 3.30 -2.31
C GLN A 145 15.19 3.25 -1.57
N LEU A 146 14.16 3.93 -2.09
CA LEU A 146 12.81 3.76 -1.59
C LEU A 146 12.25 2.40 -2.03
N VAL A 147 11.89 1.56 -1.06
CA VAL A 147 11.27 0.25 -1.27
C VAL A 147 9.97 0.12 -0.49
N ASP A 148 9.09 -0.77 -0.94
CA ASP A 148 7.95 -1.23 -0.16
C ASP A 148 8.36 -2.39 0.75
N ALA A 149 8.12 -2.25 2.06
CA ALA A 149 8.48 -3.22 3.09
C ALA A 149 7.35 -4.21 3.44
N ASN A 150 6.19 -4.14 2.78
CA ASN A 150 5.00 -4.89 3.17
C ASN A 150 4.11 -5.36 2.00
N LEU A 151 4.70 -6.07 1.04
CA LEU A 151 3.94 -6.59 -0.12
C LEU A 151 3.11 -7.85 0.18
N VAL A 152 3.38 -8.57 1.27
CA VAL A 152 2.65 -9.79 1.63
C VAL A 152 1.20 -9.46 2.00
N GLY A 153 0.25 -9.90 1.17
CA GLY A 153 -1.16 -9.59 1.35
C GLY A 153 -1.59 -8.21 0.82
N ASN A 154 -0.67 -7.42 0.27
CA ASN A 154 -0.94 -6.11 -0.35
C ASN A 154 -0.74 -6.10 -1.87
N VAL A 155 -0.37 -7.24 -2.47
CA VAL A 155 -0.46 -7.43 -3.92
C VAL A 155 -1.79 -8.12 -4.23
N LEU A 156 -2.62 -7.47 -5.03
CA LEU A 156 -3.85 -8.01 -5.57
C LEU A 156 -3.67 -8.37 -7.05
N LEU A 157 -4.49 -9.28 -7.56
CA LEU A 157 -4.58 -9.58 -8.99
C LEU A 157 -5.99 -9.25 -9.47
N ASP A 158 -6.07 -8.51 -10.58
CA ASP A 158 -7.34 -8.30 -11.28
C ASP A 158 -7.72 -9.50 -12.17
N ALA A 159 -8.88 -9.44 -12.81
CA ALA A 159 -9.40 -10.51 -13.68
C ALA A 159 -8.50 -10.82 -14.90
N ARG A 160 -7.55 -9.93 -15.25
CA ARG A 160 -6.57 -10.13 -16.34
C ARG A 160 -5.22 -10.64 -15.83
N GLY A 161 -5.03 -10.69 -14.51
CA GLY A 161 -3.79 -11.04 -13.84
C GLY A 161 -2.84 -9.85 -13.65
N ALA A 162 -3.31 -8.61 -13.79
CA ALA A 162 -2.50 -7.44 -13.50
C ALA A 162 -2.28 -7.31 -11.99
N PRO A 163 -1.03 -7.12 -11.51
CA PRO A 163 -0.78 -6.85 -10.11
C PRO A 163 -1.21 -5.43 -9.76
N VAL A 164 -2.01 -5.29 -8.69
CA VAL A 164 -2.37 -4.01 -8.08
C VAL A 164 -1.81 -3.97 -6.67
N VAL A 165 -0.92 -3.03 -6.39
CA VAL A 165 -0.33 -2.88 -5.06
C VAL A 165 -1.16 -1.91 -4.23
N LEU A 166 -1.57 -2.36 -3.05
CA LEU A 166 -2.15 -1.55 -1.98
C LEU A 166 -1.05 -1.05 -1.04
N ASP A 167 -1.30 0.08 -0.38
CA ASP A 167 -0.67 0.44 0.89
C ASP A 167 0.87 0.36 0.95
N VAL A 168 1.56 1.08 0.05
CA VAL A 168 3.02 1.14 0.03
C VAL A 168 3.58 1.52 1.41
N GLU A 169 4.33 0.61 2.03
CA GLU A 169 4.97 0.83 3.34
C GLU A 169 6.45 1.19 3.12
N PRO A 170 6.82 2.47 3.20
CA PRO A 170 8.12 2.92 2.70
C PRO A 170 9.25 2.53 3.66
N ALA A 171 10.36 2.06 3.08
CA ALA A 171 11.65 1.98 3.75
C ALA A 171 12.76 2.50 2.84
N TRP A 172 13.79 3.11 3.44
CA TRP A 172 15.03 3.42 2.73
C TRP A 172 16.00 2.25 2.91
N ARG A 173 16.03 1.31 1.97
CA ARG A 173 16.79 0.06 2.04
C ARG A 173 17.14 -0.45 0.63
N PRO A 174 18.12 -1.34 0.47
CA PRO A 174 18.34 -2.02 -0.82
C PRO A 174 17.11 -2.84 -1.23
N ALA A 175 16.80 -2.95 -2.53
CA ALA A 175 15.67 -3.76 -3.03
C ALA A 175 15.71 -5.21 -2.52
N ARG A 176 16.91 -5.82 -2.48
CA ARG A 176 17.12 -7.18 -1.93
C ARG A 176 16.62 -7.33 -0.48
N TRP A 177 16.75 -6.29 0.35
CA TRP A 177 16.30 -6.35 1.74
C TRP A 177 14.79 -6.52 1.83
N ALA A 178 14.04 -5.84 0.94
CA ALA A 178 12.59 -5.95 0.90
C ALA A 178 12.14 -7.34 0.43
N VAL A 179 12.85 -7.93 -0.54
CA VAL A 179 12.62 -9.30 -1.00
C VAL A 179 12.94 -10.33 0.10
N ASP A 180 14.08 -10.21 0.78
CA ASP A 180 14.44 -11.09 1.90
C ASP A 180 13.41 -11.03 3.03
N ARG A 181 12.94 -9.81 3.33
CA ARG A 181 11.87 -9.58 4.31
C ARG A 181 10.55 -10.22 3.88
N LEU A 182 10.17 -10.08 2.60
CA LEU A 182 8.99 -10.73 2.02
C LEU A 182 9.09 -12.25 2.20
N LEU A 183 10.21 -12.86 1.81
CA LEU A 183 10.44 -14.31 1.92
C LEU A 183 10.37 -14.80 3.38
N SER A 184 10.86 -14.01 4.33
CA SER A 184 10.79 -14.35 5.76
C SER A 184 9.37 -14.32 6.37
N ARG A 185 8.41 -13.72 5.66
CA ARG A 185 7.04 -13.47 6.13
C ARG A 185 5.96 -14.19 5.31
N TRP A 186 6.35 -14.85 4.22
CA TRP A 186 5.43 -15.53 3.31
C TRP A 186 4.71 -16.67 4.02
#